data_AF-A0AA48L9V8-F1
#
_entry.id   AF-A0AA48L9V8-F1
#
_cell.length_a   1.000
_cell.length_b   1.000
_cell.length_c   1.000
_cell.angle_alpha   90.00
_cell.angle_beta   90.00
_cell.angle_gamma   90.00
#
_symmetry.space_group_name_H-M   'P 1'
#
loop_
_entity.id
_entity.type
_entity.pdbx_description
1 polymer ?
#
loop_
_entity_poly.entity_id
_entity_poly.type
_entity_poly.pdbx_seq_one_letter_code
_entity_poly.pdbx_strand_id
1 'polypeptide(L)'
;MPPREAWSAAHDEALLRAMAVLLLANRRALYGTPGLEGVADHGGERINKKIQAFVRRMAADHASIVTEELGKLGRKRKEEEKAKEKADEDEVKKEPGVEKGRKKRKL
;
A
#
# COMPACT_ATOMS: atom_id res chain seq x y z
N MET A 1 28.32 28.83 5.44
CA MET A 1 27.45 27.64 5.31
C MET A 1 27.72 26.74 6.50
N PRO A 2 26.69 26.14 7.13
CA PRO A 2 26.94 25.15 8.18
C PRO A 2 27.76 23.98 7.61
N PRO A 3 28.67 23.38 8.40
CA PRO A 3 29.42 22.21 7.98
C PRO A 3 28.45 21.09 7.61
N ARG A 4 28.68 20.44 6.47
CA ARG A 4 27.90 19.28 6.06
C ARG A 4 28.26 18.11 6.97
N GLU A 5 27.25 17.41 7.44
CA GLU A 5 27.42 16.22 8.26
C GLU A 5 28.18 15.16 7.46
N ALA A 6 29.11 14.46 8.12
CA ALA A 6 29.87 13.40 7.48
C ALA A 6 28.97 12.17 7.28
N TRP A 7 29.11 11.53 6.12
CA TRP A 7 28.40 10.29 5.83
C TRP A 7 28.78 9.21 6.85
N SER A 8 27.80 8.43 7.31
CA SER A 8 27.97 7.41 8.34
C SER A 8 27.11 6.19 8.05
N ALA A 9 27.39 5.07 8.72
CA ALA A 9 26.62 3.83 8.57
C ALA A 9 25.12 4.00 8.89
N ALA A 10 24.75 4.95 9.77
CA ALA A 10 23.35 5.26 10.05
C ALA A 10 22.64 5.87 8.82
N HIS A 11 23.36 6.63 8.00
CA HIS A 11 22.84 7.16 6.74
C HIS A 11 22.63 6.03 5.71
N ASP A 12 23.53 5.05 5.67
CA ASP A 12 23.38 3.87 4.82
C ASP A 12 22.11 3.07 5.19
N GLU A 13 21.89 2.85 6.48
CA GLU A 13 20.69 2.16 6.98
C GLU A 13 19.40 2.94 6.65
N ALA A 14 19.40 4.26 6.87
CA ALA A 14 18.25 5.10 6.57
C ALA A 14 17.93 5.15 5.07
N LEU A 15 18.97 5.23 4.23
CA LEU A 15 18.83 5.21 2.78
C LEU A 15 18.27 3.87 2.31
N LEU A 16 18.78 2.76 2.83
CA LEU A 16 18.32 1.43 2.49
C LEU A 16 16.84 1.23 2.87
N ARG A 17 16.43 1.74 4.03
CA ARG A 17 15.03 1.75 4.47
C ARG A 17 14.15 2.56 3.52
N ALA A 18 14.59 3.76 3.14
CA ALA A 18 13.85 4.62 2.22
C ALA A 18 13.70 3.97 0.83
N MET A 19 14.76 3.36 0.31
CA MET A 19 14.74 2.63 -0.97
C MET A 19 13.76 1.45 -0.94
N ALA A 20 13.78 0.65 0.14
CA ALA A 20 12.86 -0.48 0.30
C ALA A 20 11.39 -0.01 0.29
N VAL A 21 11.07 1.05 1.05
CA VAL A 21 9.72 1.62 1.10
C VAL A 21 9.27 2.12 -0.28
N LEU A 22 10.13 2.86 -0.99
CA LEU A 22 9.80 3.39 -2.31
C LEU A 22 9.54 2.29 -3.34
N LEU A 23 10.39 1.25 -3.38
CA LEU A 23 10.22 0.12 -4.29
C LEU A 23 8.92 -0.66 -4.02
N LEU A 24 8.61 -0.90 -2.75
CA LEU A 24 7.43 -1.67 -2.37
C LEU A 24 6.12 -0.90 -2.54
N ALA A 25 6.15 0.42 -2.32
CA ALA A 25 5.02 1.31 -2.56
C ALA A 25 4.69 1.40 -4.06
N ASN A 26 5.72 1.51 -4.90
CA ASN A 26 5.57 1.74 -6.34
C ASN A 26 5.61 0.46 -7.19
N ARG A 27 5.55 -0.73 -6.59
CA ARG A 27 5.68 -2.02 -7.30
C ARG A 27 4.73 -2.20 -8.49
N ARG A 28 3.54 -1.58 -8.48
CA ARG A 28 2.58 -1.64 -9.59
C ARG A 28 3.12 -1.00 -10.87
N ALA A 29 3.95 0.04 -10.75
CA ALA A 29 4.61 0.66 -11.90
C ALA A 29 5.57 -0.32 -12.60
N LEU A 30 6.11 -1.30 -11.87
CA LEU A 30 7.01 -2.30 -12.43
C LEU A 30 6.29 -3.39 -13.23
N TYR A 31 4.97 -3.53 -13.09
CA TYR A 31 4.23 -4.58 -13.79
C TYR A 31 4.08 -4.31 -15.29
N GLY A 32 4.06 -3.04 -15.69
CA GLY A 32 4.00 -2.61 -17.10
C GLY A 32 5.38 -2.39 -17.72
N THR A 33 6.45 -2.87 -17.09
CA THR A 33 7.79 -2.73 -17.67
C THR A 33 7.92 -3.65 -18.88
N PRO A 34 8.40 -3.16 -20.05
CA PRO A 34 8.60 -4.00 -21.23
C PRO A 34 9.43 -5.23 -20.90
N GLY A 35 8.94 -6.41 -21.29
CA GLY A 35 9.59 -7.70 -20.98
C GLY A 35 9.18 -8.34 -19.66
N LEU A 36 8.37 -7.66 -18.82
CA LEU A 36 7.71 -8.26 -17.66
C LEU A 36 6.21 -8.46 -17.86
N GLU A 37 5.64 -8.02 -18.98
CA GLU A 37 4.19 -8.07 -19.25
C GLU A 37 3.66 -9.51 -19.18
N GLY A 38 4.38 -10.47 -19.74
CA GLY A 38 4.01 -11.90 -19.74
C GLY A 38 4.20 -12.62 -18.39
N VAL A 39 4.68 -11.91 -17.36
CA VAL A 39 4.77 -12.45 -15.98
C VAL A 39 4.01 -11.58 -14.97
N ALA A 40 3.27 -10.58 -15.46
CA ALA A 40 2.43 -9.70 -14.66
C ALA A 40 1.04 -10.31 -14.33
N ASP A 41 0.79 -11.54 -14.76
CA ASP A 41 -0.45 -12.28 -14.51
C ASP A 41 -0.79 -12.38 -13.01
N HIS A 42 -2.08 -12.51 -12.71
CA HIS A 42 -2.62 -12.59 -11.34
C HIS A 42 -2.24 -11.40 -10.45
N GLY A 43 -2.30 -10.17 -11.00
CA GLY A 43 -2.04 -8.95 -10.23
C GLY A 43 -0.57 -8.76 -9.86
N GLY A 44 0.35 -9.36 -10.63
CA GLY A 44 1.79 -9.21 -10.46
C GLY A 44 2.35 -9.91 -9.21
N GLU A 45 1.70 -10.98 -8.72
CA GLU A 45 2.15 -11.70 -7.53
C GLU A 45 3.59 -12.24 -7.68
N ARG A 46 3.91 -12.80 -8.85
CA ARG A 46 5.25 -13.33 -9.17
C ARG A 46 6.30 -12.23 -9.16
N ILE A 47 5.99 -11.08 -9.78
CA ILE A 47 6.86 -9.90 -9.79
C ILE A 47 7.05 -9.39 -8.36
N ASN A 48 5.98 -9.28 -7.57
CA ASN A 48 6.05 -8.86 -6.17
C ASN A 48 6.95 -9.75 -5.31
N LYS A 49 6.85 -11.09 -5.47
CA LYS A 49 7.74 -12.04 -4.78
C LYS A 49 9.21 -11.82 -5.16
N LYS A 50 9.49 -11.53 -6.44
CA LYS A 50 10.86 -11.24 -6.91
C LYS A 50 11.37 -9.90 -6.40
N ILE A 51 10.55 -8.85 -6.39
CA ILE A 51 10.90 -7.55 -5.79
C ILE A 51 11.28 -7.75 -4.33
N GLN A 52 10.47 -8.45 -3.54
CA GLN A 52 10.79 -8.72 -2.14
C GLN A 52 12.09 -9.51 -1.97
N ALA A 53 12.33 -10.51 -2.82
CA ALA A 53 13.59 -11.26 -2.80
C ALA A 53 14.80 -10.38 -3.15
N PHE A 54 14.67 -9.47 -4.12
CA PHE A 54 15.74 -8.53 -4.47
C PHE A 54 16.02 -7.52 -3.38
N VAL A 55 14.99 -6.92 -2.79
CA VAL A 55 15.17 -5.95 -1.69
C VAL A 55 15.83 -6.62 -0.49
N ARG A 56 15.47 -7.87 -0.16
CA ARG A 56 16.14 -8.64 0.90
C ARG A 56 17.62 -8.93 0.58
N ARG A 57 17.94 -9.26 -0.68
CA ARG A 57 19.33 -9.48 -1.12
C ARG A 57 20.16 -8.20 -1.11
N MET A 58 19.57 -7.08 -1.54
CA MET A 58 20.22 -5.76 -1.49
C MET A 58 20.54 -5.34 -0.05
N ALA A 59 19.66 -5.70 0.88
CA ALA A 59 19.88 -5.43 2.30
C ALA A 59 20.95 -6.31 2.93
N ALA A 60 21.30 -7.46 2.34
CA ALA A 60 22.26 -8.44 2.87
C ALA A 60 22.11 -8.63 4.40
N ASP A 61 23.03 -8.08 5.18
CA ASP A 61 23.09 -8.17 6.64
C ASP A 61 21.97 -7.38 7.37
N HIS A 62 21.31 -6.46 6.67
CA HIS A 62 20.20 -5.62 7.14
C HIS A 62 18.82 -6.14 6.71
N ALA A 63 18.70 -7.41 6.31
CA ALA A 63 17.45 -7.99 5.81
C ALA A 63 16.29 -7.97 6.83
N SER A 64 16.58 -7.90 8.14
CA SER A 64 15.59 -7.74 9.21
C SER A 64 14.81 -6.42 9.07
N ILE A 65 15.50 -5.32 8.77
CA ILE A 65 14.90 -3.99 8.59
C ILE A 65 13.92 -3.99 7.42
N VAL A 66 14.28 -4.63 6.30
CA VAL A 66 13.38 -4.78 5.15
C VAL A 66 12.13 -5.57 5.49
N THR A 67 12.27 -6.60 6.33
CA THR A 67 11.16 -7.46 6.75
C THR A 67 10.18 -6.70 7.65
N GLU A 68 10.69 -5.85 8.54
CA GLU A 68 9.87 -4.95 9.34
C GLU A 68 9.09 -3.95 8.49
N GLU A 69 9.75 -3.31 7.51
CA GLU A 69 9.09 -2.35 6.61
C GLU A 69 8.04 -3.01 5.72
N LEU A 70 8.29 -4.24 5.24
CA LEU A 70 7.29 -5.05 4.55
C LEU A 70 6.05 -5.29 5.43
N GLY A 71 6.26 -5.60 6.70
CA GLY A 71 5.18 -5.80 7.67
C GLY A 71 4.36 -4.54 7.91
N LYS A 72 5.00 -3.35 7.97
CA LYS A 72 4.31 -2.06 8.17
C LYS A 72 3.46 -1.68 6.94
N LEU A 73 3.99 -1.86 5.74
CA LEU A 73 3.28 -1.59 4.49
C LEU A 73 2.03 -2.48 4.31
N GLY A 74 2.12 -3.75 4.72
CA GLY A 74 0.97 -4.66 4.72
C GLY A 74 -0.14 -4.21 5.66
N ARG A 75 0.22 -3.76 6.88
CA ARG A 75 -0.75 -3.26 7.87
C ARG A 75 -1.43 -1.97 7.42
N LYS A 76 -0.66 -1.02 6.88
CA LYS A 76 -1.19 0.28 6.42
C LYS A 76 -2.30 0.10 5.37
N ARG A 77 -2.12 -0.81 4.42
CA ARG A 77 -3.16 -1.11 3.41
C ARG A 77 -4.44 -1.67 4.01
N LYS A 78 -4.32 -2.58 4.98
CA LYS A 78 -5.48 -3.18 5.64
C LYS A 78 -6.26 -2.15 6.46
N GLU A 79 -5.55 -1.18 7.04
CA GLU A 79 -6.15 -0.08 7.79
C GLU A 79 -6.87 0.92 6.87
N GLU A 80 -6.27 1.26 5.72
CA GLU A 80 -6.92 2.09 4.70
C GLU A 80 -8.17 1.43 4.10
N GLU A 81 -8.14 0.13 3.86
CA GLU A 81 -9.27 -0.65 3.33
C GLU A 81 -10.44 -0.67 4.32
N LYS A 82 -10.14 -0.87 5.61
CA LYS A 82 -11.14 -0.84 6.69
C LYS A 82 -11.71 0.55 6.97
N ALA A 83 -10.92 1.60 6.74
CA ALA A 83 -11.39 2.99 6.84
C ALA A 83 -12.34 3.34 5.69
N LYS A 84 -12.11 2.79 4.50
CA LYS A 84 -12.98 2.97 3.33
C LYS A 84 -14.33 2.28 3.50
N GLU A 85 -14.36 1.03 3.97
CA GLU A 85 -15.62 0.32 4.27
C GLU A 85 -16.50 1.05 5.28
N LYS A 86 -15.89 1.64 6.32
CA LYS A 86 -16.64 2.42 7.32
C LYS A 86 -17.20 3.73 6.76
N ALA A 87 -16.55 4.34 5.78
CA ALA A 87 -17.04 5.55 5.15
C ALA A 87 -18.26 5.27 4.24
N ASP A 88 -18.23 4.16 3.50
CA ASP A 88 -19.35 3.72 2.66
C ASP A 88 -20.58 3.30 3.50
N GLU A 89 -20.40 2.63 4.65
CA GLU A 89 -21.53 2.26 5.53
C GLU A 89 -22.25 3.45 6.18
N ASP A 90 -21.55 4.57 6.43
CA ASP A 90 -22.13 5.79 7.02
C ASP A 90 -22.88 6.63 5.98
N GLU A 91 -22.56 6.49 4.68
CA GLU A 91 -23.28 7.16 3.58
C GLU A 91 -24.64 6.50 3.30
N VAL A 92 -24.74 5.17 3.39
CA VAL A 92 -25.98 4.41 3.10
C VAL A 92 -27.10 4.65 4.13
N LYS A 93 -26.78 5.13 5.34
CA LYS A 93 -27.80 5.39 6.39
C LYS A 93 -28.43 6.78 6.34
N LYS A 94 -28.09 7.63 5.37
CA LYS A 94 -28.54 9.03 5.29
C LYS A 94 -29.65 9.34 4.27
N GLU A 95 -30.31 8.36 3.66
CA GLU A 95 -31.50 8.66 2.85
C GLU A 95 -32.78 8.87 3.70
N PRO A 96 -33.42 10.06 3.67
CA PRO A 96 -34.58 10.37 4.47
C PRO A 96 -35.89 10.02 3.75
N GLY A 97 -36.80 9.34 4.46
CA GLY A 97 -38.25 9.55 4.37
C GLY A 97 -38.96 9.27 3.03
N VAL A 98 -39.47 8.04 2.87
CA VAL A 98 -40.63 7.78 1.98
C VAL A 98 -41.85 7.49 2.85
N GLU A 99 -42.53 8.55 3.32
CA GLU A 99 -43.81 8.46 4.02
C GLU A 99 -44.93 8.20 3.00
N LYS A 100 -45.33 6.92 2.87
CA LYS A 100 -46.44 6.49 2.00
C LYS A 100 -47.80 6.84 2.64
N GLY A 101 -48.29 8.06 2.37
CA GLY A 101 -49.68 8.46 2.65
C GLY A 101 -50.68 7.72 1.75
N ARG A 102 -51.35 6.70 2.28
CA ARG A 102 -52.33 5.85 1.57
C ARG A 102 -53.77 6.33 1.87
N LYS A 103 -54.42 6.85 0.82
CA LYS A 103 -55.88 6.91 0.52
C LYS A 103 -56.88 6.55 1.65
N LYS A 104 -57.83 7.46 1.91
CA LYS A 104 -59.24 7.12 2.12
C LYS A 104 -60.16 8.10 1.38
N ARG A 105 -60.69 7.67 0.23
CA ARG A 105 -61.95 8.19 -0.34
C ARG A 105 -63.09 7.52 0.42
N LYS A 106 -64.01 8.29 0.99
CA LYS A 106 -65.36 7.81 1.37
C LYS A 106 -66.36 8.41 0.38
N LEU A 107 -67.36 7.58 0.08
CA LEU A 107 -68.48 7.79 -0.83
C LEU A 107 -69.29 9.05 -0.50
#